data_AF-A0A8C4WV03-F1
#
_entry.id   AF-A0A8C4WV03-F1
#
_cell.length_a   1.000
_cell.length_b   1.000
_cell.length_c   1.000
_cell.angle_alpha   90.00
_cell.angle_beta   90.00
_cell.angle_gamma   90.00
#
_symmetry.space_group_name_H-M   'P 1'
#
loop_
_entity.id
_entity.type
_entity.pdbx_description
1 polymer ?
#
loop_
_entity_poly.entity_id
_entity_poly.type
_entity_poly.pdbx_seq_one_letter_code
_entity_poly.pdbx_strand_id
1 'polypeptide(L)'
;VNPPGVTSPAHPRTNVTIIAKYDYLFSLEPLWKQVAGFRASIRPIVNSAPNGINLVCFSQDTSYLKWLFPGHVRTSVYRVCYTPLGQDISVCNYWNDPHHQERYRASSRFLAVLNNQSYNQKSQEWKENFLRVQRLVLIGGPDDGVITPWQSSHFGFYDSNETVQDLKDQEVYKNDSFGLRTFQQNGRLFVYSISGVHHTNWHRNESVAYNYIIPWLD
;
A
#
# COMPACT_ATOMS: atom_id res chain seq x y z
N VAL A 1 25.28 -9.49 -4.51
CA VAL A 1 25.97 -8.25 -4.11
C VAL A 1 24.88 -7.24 -3.82
N ASN A 2 24.66 -6.86 -2.56
CA ASN A 2 23.72 -5.79 -2.25
C ASN A 2 24.26 -4.49 -2.89
N PRO A 3 23.42 -3.70 -3.56
CA PRO A 3 23.88 -2.42 -4.09
C PRO A 3 24.42 -1.55 -2.95
N PRO A 4 25.43 -0.71 -3.21
CA PRO A 4 25.97 0.19 -2.20
C PRO A 4 24.85 1.04 -1.61
N GLY A 5 24.84 1.17 -0.28
CA GLY A 5 23.82 1.93 0.44
C GLY A 5 23.69 3.33 -0.13
N VAL A 6 22.46 3.72 -0.48
CA VAL A 6 22.17 5.07 -0.99
C VAL A 6 22.29 6.04 0.19
N THR A 7 23.37 6.81 0.24
CA THR A 7 23.55 7.87 1.23
C THR A 7 22.78 9.11 0.78
N SER A 8 21.83 9.59 1.59
CA SER A 8 21.24 10.92 1.38
C SER A 8 22.18 12.00 1.92
N PRO A 9 22.47 13.09 1.18
CA PRO A 9 23.20 14.24 1.72
C PRO A 9 22.55 14.83 2.98
N ALA A 10 21.23 14.66 3.15
CA ALA A 10 20.50 15.12 4.33
C ALA A 10 20.75 14.22 5.57
N HIS A 11 20.98 12.92 5.35
CA HIS A 11 21.24 11.96 6.42
C HIS A 11 22.43 11.04 6.08
N PRO A 12 23.67 11.56 6.11
CA PRO A 12 24.85 10.83 5.64
C PRO A 12 25.22 9.61 6.49
N ARG A 13 24.64 9.48 7.69
CA ARG A 13 24.86 8.35 8.61
C ARG A 13 23.72 7.34 8.65
N THR A 14 22.64 7.56 7.87
CA THR A 14 21.51 6.64 7.86
C THR A 14 21.86 5.37 7.10
N ASN A 15 21.70 4.23 7.75
CA ASN A 15 21.86 2.93 7.09
C ASN A 15 20.61 2.64 6.24
N VAL A 16 20.76 2.73 4.91
CA VAL A 16 19.67 2.46 3.97
C VAL A 16 19.83 1.06 3.39
N THR A 17 18.80 0.24 3.58
CA THR A 17 18.72 -1.10 2.98
C THR A 17 17.58 -1.15 1.97
N ILE A 18 17.91 -1.35 0.69
CA ILE A 18 16.92 -1.60 -0.36
C ILE A 18 16.66 -3.10 -0.42
N ILE A 19 15.42 -3.50 -0.13
CA ILE A 19 15.00 -4.91 -0.23
C ILE A 19 14.43 -5.15 -1.62
N ALA A 20 15.29 -5.47 -2.59
CA ALA A 20 14.88 -5.89 -3.92
C ALA A 20 14.44 -7.38 -3.87
N LYS A 21 13.13 -7.59 -3.68
CA LYS A 21 12.48 -8.90 -3.74
C LYS A 21 11.24 -8.78 -4.59
N TYR A 22 10.93 -9.87 -5.30
CA TYR A 22 9.76 -9.95 -6.17
C TYR A 22 9.82 -8.98 -7.35
N ASP A 23 11.00 -8.79 -7.96
CA ASP A 23 11.15 -7.96 -9.16
C ASP A 23 10.49 -8.62 -10.38
N TYR A 24 9.99 -7.81 -11.32
CA TYR A 24 9.39 -8.25 -12.58
C TYR A 24 8.25 -9.26 -12.37
N LEU A 25 8.29 -10.43 -13.00
CA LEU A 25 7.23 -11.44 -12.92
C LEU A 25 7.00 -11.96 -11.50
N PHE A 26 8.01 -11.90 -10.63
CA PHE A 26 7.83 -12.34 -9.24
C PHE A 26 6.94 -11.38 -8.44
N SER A 27 6.70 -10.15 -8.91
CA SER A 27 5.74 -9.23 -8.28
C SER A 27 4.29 -9.71 -8.42
N LEU A 28 4.04 -10.69 -9.30
CA LEU A 28 2.73 -11.32 -9.50
C LEU A 28 2.43 -12.42 -8.48
N GLU A 29 3.41 -12.83 -7.69
CA GLU A 29 3.23 -13.82 -6.62
C GLU A 29 2.20 -13.33 -5.58
N PRO A 30 1.41 -14.22 -4.96
CA PRO A 30 0.41 -13.85 -3.97
C PRO A 30 0.99 -12.95 -2.87
N LEU A 31 0.24 -11.92 -2.46
CA LEU A 31 0.77 -10.92 -1.52
C LEU A 31 1.11 -11.48 -0.15
N TRP A 32 0.42 -12.53 0.31
CA TRP A 32 0.82 -13.22 1.55
C TRP A 32 2.18 -13.92 1.45
N LYS A 33 2.53 -14.44 0.27
CA LYS A 33 3.88 -15.00 0.01
C LYS A 33 4.91 -13.87 0.04
N GLN A 34 4.59 -12.73 -0.57
CA GLN A 34 5.46 -11.55 -0.53
C GLN A 34 5.67 -11.03 0.91
N VAL A 35 4.60 -10.92 1.70
CA VAL A 35 4.67 -10.53 3.13
C VAL A 35 5.59 -11.47 3.91
N ALA A 36 5.51 -12.78 3.70
CA ALA A 36 6.42 -13.73 4.34
C ALA A 36 7.88 -13.49 3.91
N GLY A 37 8.10 -13.25 2.62
CA GLY A 37 9.42 -12.94 2.06
C GLY A 37 10.03 -11.65 2.61
N PHE A 38 9.26 -10.56 2.65
CA PHE A 38 9.69 -9.29 3.23
C PHE A 38 9.90 -9.39 4.73
N ARG A 39 9.01 -10.08 5.47
CA ARG A 39 9.18 -10.33 6.91
C ARG A 39 10.52 -11.02 7.21
N ALA A 40 10.90 -12.02 6.43
CA ALA A 40 12.18 -12.71 6.59
C ALA A 40 13.38 -11.78 6.35
N SER A 41 13.27 -10.83 5.41
CA SER A 41 14.33 -9.84 5.12
C SER A 41 14.38 -8.70 6.12
N ILE A 42 13.24 -8.24 6.63
CA ILE A 42 13.14 -7.10 7.54
C ILE A 42 13.51 -7.50 8.97
N ARG A 43 13.23 -8.75 9.38
CA ARG A 43 13.42 -9.20 10.78
C ARG A 43 14.86 -9.04 11.30
N PRO A 44 15.93 -9.40 10.58
CA PRO A 44 17.29 -9.13 11.03
C PRO A 44 17.60 -7.63 11.19
N ILE A 45 17.07 -6.80 10.29
CA ILE A 45 17.27 -5.33 10.31
C ILE A 45 16.62 -4.74 11.57
N VAL A 46 15.36 -5.09 11.82
CA VAL A 46 14.63 -4.67 13.03
C VAL A 46 15.36 -5.13 14.29
N ASN A 47 15.83 -6.38 14.33
CA ASN A 47 16.56 -6.91 15.49
C ASN A 47 17.89 -6.16 15.75
N SER A 48 18.51 -5.59 14.71
CA SER A 48 19.74 -4.81 14.83
C SER A 48 19.53 -3.32 15.12
N ALA A 49 18.28 -2.85 15.12
CA ALA A 49 17.93 -1.44 15.25
C ALA A 49 17.13 -1.20 16.56
N PRO A 50 17.82 -0.95 17.70
CA PRO A 50 17.17 -0.87 19.02
C PRO A 50 16.16 0.29 19.13
N ASN A 51 16.32 1.33 18.32
CA ASN A 51 15.44 2.50 18.29
C ASN A 51 14.31 2.39 17.26
N GLY A 52 14.19 1.23 16.59
CA GLY A 52 13.24 1.03 15.49
C GLY A 52 13.83 1.37 14.12
N ILE A 53 12.99 1.26 13.10
CA ILE A 53 13.35 1.53 11.70
C ILE A 53 12.27 2.39 11.05
N ASN A 54 12.67 3.15 10.03
CA ASN A 54 11.75 3.79 9.10
C ASN A 54 11.54 2.90 7.88
N LEU A 55 10.30 2.82 7.38
CA LEU A 55 9.95 2.08 6.18
C LEU A 55 9.41 3.04 5.13
N VAL A 56 10.06 3.08 3.96
CA VAL A 56 9.56 3.78 2.79
C VAL A 56 9.11 2.74 1.78
N CYS A 57 7.80 2.65 1.55
CA CYS A 57 7.19 1.69 0.64
C CYS A 57 6.73 2.44 -0.60
N PHE A 58 7.30 2.10 -1.76
CA PHE A 58 6.78 2.54 -3.06
C PHE A 58 5.88 1.43 -3.62
N SER A 59 4.94 1.82 -4.49
CA SER A 59 3.91 0.99 -5.13
C SER A 59 4.34 -0.45 -5.45
N GLN A 60 3.36 -1.35 -5.60
CA GLN A 60 3.64 -2.60 -6.29
C GLN A 60 4.06 -2.31 -7.73
N ASP A 61 4.93 -3.14 -8.31
CA ASP A 61 5.21 -3.00 -9.74
C ASP A 61 3.88 -3.09 -10.48
N THR A 62 3.58 -2.10 -11.32
CA THR A 62 2.34 -1.97 -12.08
C THR A 62 2.60 -1.93 -13.58
N SER A 63 3.88 -2.05 -13.99
CA SER A 63 4.31 -1.98 -15.38
C SER A 63 3.64 -3.03 -16.28
N TYR A 64 3.16 -4.13 -15.68
CA TYR A 64 2.46 -5.22 -16.34
C TYR A 64 0.93 -5.05 -16.41
N LEU A 65 0.31 -4.09 -15.69
CA LEU A 65 -1.15 -3.94 -15.68
C LEU A 65 -1.71 -3.62 -17.08
N LYS A 66 -0.95 -2.88 -17.89
CA LYS A 66 -1.30 -2.60 -19.30
C LYS A 66 -1.36 -3.86 -20.18
N TRP A 67 -0.61 -4.91 -19.82
CA TRP A 67 -0.60 -6.19 -20.54
C TRP A 67 -1.71 -7.12 -20.03
N LEU A 68 -1.99 -7.10 -18.74
CA LEU A 68 -3.06 -7.91 -18.14
C LEU A 68 -4.47 -7.37 -18.48
N PHE A 69 -4.62 -6.05 -18.66
CA PHE A 69 -5.94 -5.42 -18.80
C PHE A 69 -5.97 -4.32 -19.89
N PRO A 70 -5.94 -4.69 -21.19
CA PRO A 70 -6.02 -3.72 -22.27
C PRO A 70 -7.39 -3.01 -22.31
N GLY A 71 -7.42 -1.70 -22.03
CA GLY A 71 -8.40 -0.67 -22.43
C GLY A 71 -9.89 -0.82 -22.05
N HIS A 72 -10.47 -2.01 -22.11
CA HIS A 72 -11.93 -2.23 -22.08
C HIS A 72 -12.36 -3.35 -21.12
N VAL A 73 -11.43 -3.92 -20.33
CA VAL A 73 -11.69 -5.11 -19.48
C VAL A 73 -12.04 -4.76 -18.02
N ARG A 74 -12.06 -3.47 -17.61
CA ARG A 74 -12.27 -3.08 -16.20
C ARG A 74 -13.53 -3.71 -15.60
N THR A 75 -14.63 -3.74 -16.34
CA THR A 75 -15.91 -4.32 -15.89
C THR A 75 -15.92 -5.84 -15.81
N SER A 76 -14.87 -6.54 -16.28
CA SER A 76 -14.79 -8.01 -16.30
C SER A 76 -13.67 -8.58 -15.45
N VAL A 77 -12.73 -7.76 -14.96
CA VAL A 77 -11.60 -8.20 -14.12
C VAL A 77 -12.05 -8.98 -12.90
N TYR A 78 -13.16 -8.55 -12.27
CA TYR A 78 -13.74 -9.23 -11.11
C TYR A 78 -14.10 -10.71 -11.37
N ARG A 79 -14.44 -11.08 -12.61
CA ARG A 79 -14.75 -12.47 -12.99
C ARG A 79 -13.54 -13.38 -12.92
N VAL A 80 -12.35 -12.83 -13.10
CA VAL A 80 -11.07 -13.54 -12.93
C VAL A 80 -10.61 -13.40 -11.50
N CYS A 81 -10.53 -12.17 -10.98
CA CYS A 81 -9.93 -11.90 -9.69
C CYS A 81 -10.70 -12.50 -8.51
N TYR A 82 -12.03 -12.59 -8.57
CA TYR A 82 -12.83 -13.20 -7.50
C TYR A 82 -13.06 -14.69 -7.72
N THR A 83 -12.02 -15.39 -8.19
CA THR A 83 -11.95 -16.86 -8.25
C THR A 83 -10.78 -17.36 -7.40
N PRO A 84 -10.79 -18.63 -6.95
CA PRO A 84 -9.66 -19.20 -6.21
C PRO A 84 -8.31 -19.06 -6.92
N LEU A 85 -8.27 -19.26 -8.25
CA LEU A 85 -7.05 -19.12 -9.06
C LEU A 85 -6.67 -17.66 -9.28
N GLY A 86 -7.65 -16.77 -9.48
CA GLY A 86 -7.38 -15.34 -9.59
C GLY A 86 -6.71 -14.79 -8.33
N GLN A 87 -7.12 -15.25 -7.15
CA GLN A 87 -6.51 -14.88 -5.88
C GLN A 87 -5.08 -15.42 -5.66
N ASP A 88 -4.53 -16.20 -6.60
CA ASP A 88 -3.11 -16.55 -6.61
C ASP A 88 -2.26 -15.56 -7.45
N ILE A 89 -2.88 -14.49 -7.96
CA ILE A 89 -2.22 -13.37 -8.67
C ILE A 89 -2.27 -12.11 -7.80
N SER A 90 -1.13 -11.45 -7.59
CA SER A 90 -0.99 -10.30 -6.70
C SER A 90 -1.99 -9.18 -6.98
N VAL A 91 -2.25 -8.83 -8.25
CA VAL A 91 -3.21 -7.77 -8.62
C VAL A 91 -4.60 -8.06 -8.09
N CYS A 92 -5.02 -9.31 -8.18
CA CYS A 92 -6.33 -9.71 -7.74
C CYS A 92 -6.47 -9.72 -6.21
N ASN A 93 -5.36 -9.79 -5.48
CA ASN A 93 -5.35 -9.70 -4.01
C ASN A 93 -5.77 -8.31 -3.51
N TYR A 94 -5.64 -7.26 -4.33
CA TYR A 94 -6.08 -5.90 -4.01
C TYR A 94 -7.07 -5.31 -5.03
N TRP A 95 -7.58 -6.12 -5.97
CA TRP A 95 -8.66 -5.68 -6.85
C TRP A 95 -9.94 -5.43 -6.03
N ASN A 96 -10.33 -4.16 -5.92
CA ASN A 96 -11.51 -3.71 -5.20
C ASN A 96 -12.53 -3.17 -6.22
N ASP A 97 -13.56 -3.96 -6.53
CA ASP A 97 -14.59 -3.56 -7.50
C ASP A 97 -15.77 -2.90 -6.76
N PRO A 98 -16.04 -1.60 -6.95
CA PRO A 98 -17.13 -0.91 -6.25
C PRO A 98 -18.53 -1.48 -6.59
N HIS A 99 -18.69 -2.15 -7.73
CA HIS A 99 -19.96 -2.72 -8.18
C HIS A 99 -20.20 -4.16 -7.70
N HIS A 100 -19.16 -4.82 -7.19
CA HIS A 100 -19.21 -6.23 -6.78
C HIS A 100 -18.67 -6.43 -5.35
N GLN A 101 -19.03 -5.53 -4.43
CA GLN A 101 -18.52 -5.51 -3.05
C GLN A 101 -18.80 -6.80 -2.26
N GLU A 102 -19.93 -7.48 -2.49
CA GLU A 102 -20.19 -8.78 -1.85
C GLU A 102 -19.19 -9.85 -2.30
N ARG A 103 -18.91 -9.94 -3.61
CA ARG A 103 -17.90 -10.87 -4.14
C ARG A 103 -16.50 -10.52 -3.66
N TYR A 104 -16.17 -9.22 -3.62
CA TYR A 104 -14.91 -8.73 -3.08
C TYR A 104 -14.72 -9.21 -1.63
N ARG A 105 -15.69 -8.96 -0.74
CA ARG A 105 -15.61 -9.38 0.68
C ARG A 105 -15.57 -10.89 0.85
N ALA A 106 -16.24 -11.64 -0.02
CA ALA A 106 -16.26 -13.11 0.04
C ALA A 106 -14.98 -13.76 -0.52
N SER A 107 -14.32 -13.12 -1.50
CA SER A 107 -13.27 -13.77 -2.30
C SER A 107 -11.87 -13.19 -2.09
N SER A 108 -11.74 -11.91 -1.75
CA SER A 108 -10.44 -11.26 -1.57
C SER A 108 -9.67 -11.89 -0.41
N ARG A 109 -8.57 -12.59 -0.70
CA ARG A 109 -7.73 -13.25 0.30
C ARG A 109 -6.78 -12.31 1.02
N PHE A 110 -6.63 -11.06 0.57
CA PHE A 110 -5.66 -10.12 1.12
C PHE A 110 -6.29 -8.79 1.54
N LEU A 111 -6.74 -7.95 0.60
CA LEU A 111 -7.16 -6.57 0.92
C LEU A 111 -8.38 -6.54 1.86
N ALA A 112 -9.44 -7.31 1.56
CA ALA A 112 -10.60 -7.42 2.43
C ALA A 112 -10.26 -7.96 3.83
N VAL A 113 -9.29 -8.88 3.92
CA VAL A 113 -8.83 -9.47 5.19
C VAL A 113 -8.05 -8.46 6.01
N LEU A 114 -7.13 -7.72 5.39
CA LEU A 114 -6.34 -6.66 6.05
C LEU A 114 -7.22 -5.49 6.51
N ASN A 115 -8.22 -5.14 5.71
CA ASN A 115 -9.14 -4.05 6.01
C ASN A 115 -10.24 -4.45 7.02
N ASN A 116 -10.23 -5.68 7.53
CA ASN A 116 -11.29 -6.25 8.38
C ASN A 116 -12.70 -6.11 7.76
N GLN A 117 -12.79 -6.26 6.43
CA GLN A 117 -14.04 -6.31 5.67
C GLN A 117 -14.52 -7.75 5.42
N SER A 118 -13.66 -8.73 5.72
CA SER A 118 -13.95 -10.16 5.76
C SER A 118 -13.51 -10.74 7.11
N TYR A 119 -14.06 -11.90 7.49
CA TYR A 119 -13.74 -12.53 8.77
C TYR A 119 -12.24 -12.82 8.92
N ASN A 120 -11.66 -12.41 10.05
CA ASN A 120 -10.29 -12.67 10.43
C ASN A 120 -10.19 -12.79 11.96
N GLN A 121 -9.82 -13.98 12.45
CA GLN A 121 -9.64 -14.24 13.89
C GLN A 121 -8.55 -13.38 14.54
N LYS A 122 -7.59 -12.90 13.75
CA LYS A 122 -6.47 -12.08 14.22
C LYS A 122 -6.65 -10.59 13.96
N SER A 123 -7.85 -10.18 13.54
CA SER A 123 -8.17 -8.77 13.21
C SER A 123 -7.76 -7.79 14.30
N GLN A 124 -8.05 -8.12 15.56
CA GLN A 124 -7.68 -7.30 16.72
C GLN A 124 -6.16 -7.24 16.94
N GLU A 125 -5.48 -8.39 16.91
CA GLU A 125 -4.02 -8.47 17.03
C GLU A 125 -3.33 -7.66 15.91
N TRP A 126 -3.87 -7.72 14.69
CA TRP A 126 -3.33 -6.98 13.54
C TRP A 126 -3.52 -5.47 13.70
N LYS A 127 -4.69 -5.03 14.17
CA LYS A 127 -4.93 -3.63 14.52
C LYS A 127 -3.95 -3.15 15.58
N GLU A 128 -3.78 -3.90 16.66
CA GLU A 128 -2.84 -3.57 17.74
C GLU A 128 -1.39 -3.49 17.23
N ASN A 129 -0.99 -4.44 16.38
CA ASN A 129 0.33 -4.41 15.74
C ASN A 129 0.52 -3.20 14.83
N PHE A 130 -0.48 -2.85 14.01
CA PHE A 130 -0.41 -1.69 13.12
C PHE A 130 -0.30 -0.38 13.92
N LEU A 131 -1.04 -0.27 15.03
CA LEU A 131 -0.99 0.91 15.92
C LEU A 131 0.36 1.11 16.64
N ARG A 132 1.31 0.16 16.54
CA ARG A 132 2.69 0.35 17.00
C ARG A 132 3.50 1.29 16.10
N VAL A 133 3.11 1.49 14.84
CA VAL A 133 3.79 2.39 13.89
C VAL A 133 3.71 3.83 14.38
N GLN A 134 4.82 4.49 14.69
CA GLN A 134 4.79 5.82 15.33
C GLN A 134 4.08 6.88 14.50
N ARG A 135 4.31 6.93 13.18
CA ARG A 135 3.74 7.91 12.25
C ARG A 135 3.39 7.20 10.95
N LEU A 136 2.23 7.51 10.40
CA LEU A 136 1.76 7.05 9.09
C LEU A 136 1.72 8.25 8.15
N VAL A 137 2.62 8.27 7.17
CA VAL A 137 2.74 9.34 6.18
C VAL A 137 2.26 8.83 4.83
N LEU A 138 1.19 9.43 4.29
CA LEU A 138 0.57 9.05 3.03
C LEU A 138 0.86 10.11 1.97
N ILE A 139 1.47 9.70 0.88
CA ILE A 139 1.86 10.58 -0.22
C ILE A 139 1.22 10.06 -1.50
N GLY A 140 0.62 10.96 -2.27
CA GLY A 140 0.03 10.65 -3.57
C GLY A 140 -0.51 11.91 -4.23
N GLY A 141 -1.14 11.77 -5.39
CA GLY A 141 -1.60 12.95 -6.13
C GLY A 141 -2.37 12.66 -7.40
N PRO A 142 -3.05 13.69 -7.93
CA PRO A 142 -4.00 13.54 -9.03
C PRO A 142 -3.37 13.11 -10.35
N ASP A 143 -2.09 13.42 -10.57
CA ASP A 143 -1.37 13.16 -11.82
C ASP A 143 -0.63 11.81 -11.85
N ASP A 144 -0.84 10.94 -10.84
CA ASP A 144 -0.19 9.62 -10.72
C ASP A 144 -0.39 8.78 -12.00
N GLY A 145 -1.62 8.71 -12.50
CA GLY A 145 -1.95 8.08 -13.78
C GLY A 145 -1.97 6.55 -13.79
N VAL A 146 -1.71 5.88 -12.67
CA VAL A 146 -1.79 4.42 -12.54
C VAL A 146 -2.77 4.00 -11.44
N ILE A 147 -2.61 4.56 -10.23
CA ILE A 147 -3.51 4.31 -9.11
C ILE A 147 -4.89 4.90 -9.43
N THR A 148 -5.94 4.08 -9.40
CA THR A 148 -7.30 4.48 -9.75
C THR A 148 -8.28 3.99 -8.68
N PRO A 149 -8.98 4.88 -7.96
CA PRO A 149 -8.79 6.34 -7.95
C PRO A 149 -7.47 6.71 -7.29
N TRP A 150 -6.83 7.81 -7.67
CA TRP A 150 -5.53 8.20 -7.09
C TRP A 150 -5.61 8.39 -5.57
N GLN A 151 -6.78 8.80 -5.06
CA GLN A 151 -7.08 8.92 -3.62
C GLN A 151 -6.94 7.60 -2.85
N SER A 152 -6.83 6.45 -3.52
CA SER A 152 -6.48 5.18 -2.89
C SER A 152 -5.13 5.25 -2.15
N SER A 153 -4.20 6.12 -2.56
CA SER A 153 -2.97 6.42 -1.80
C SER A 153 -3.24 7.04 -0.43
N HIS A 154 -4.41 7.65 -0.24
CA HIS A 154 -4.88 8.30 0.98
C HIS A 154 -6.04 7.55 1.64
N PHE A 155 -6.22 6.28 1.30
CA PHE A 155 -7.35 5.44 1.73
C PHE A 155 -8.74 5.96 1.33
N GLY A 156 -8.83 6.87 0.36
CA GLY A 156 -10.09 7.18 -0.33
C GLY A 156 -10.42 6.10 -1.36
N PHE A 157 -11.71 5.91 -1.65
CA PHE A 157 -12.16 4.91 -2.62
C PHE A 157 -13.53 5.27 -3.21
N TYR A 158 -13.90 4.60 -4.30
CA TYR A 158 -15.21 4.74 -4.94
C TYR A 158 -16.36 4.24 -4.06
N ASP A 159 -17.48 4.95 -4.09
CA ASP A 159 -18.79 4.40 -3.73
C ASP A 159 -19.41 3.59 -4.88
N SER A 160 -20.64 3.13 -4.71
CA SER A 160 -21.37 2.35 -5.73
C SER A 160 -21.67 3.13 -7.01
N ASN A 161 -21.62 4.46 -6.98
CA ASN A 161 -21.84 5.33 -8.13
C ASN A 161 -20.51 5.79 -8.76
N GLU A 162 -19.38 5.19 -8.38
CA GLU A 162 -18.03 5.62 -8.76
C GLU A 162 -17.70 7.06 -8.34
N THR A 163 -18.41 7.60 -7.36
CA THR A 163 -18.03 8.87 -6.72
C THR A 163 -16.94 8.58 -5.71
N VAL A 164 -15.82 9.30 -5.80
CA VAL A 164 -14.71 9.12 -4.86
C VAL A 164 -15.10 9.68 -3.49
N GLN A 165 -15.02 8.84 -2.47
CA GLN A 165 -15.20 9.18 -1.08
C GLN A 165 -13.86 9.26 -0.37
N ASP A 166 -13.64 10.33 0.38
CA ASP A 166 -12.43 10.52 1.18
C ASP A 166 -12.38 9.54 2.36
N LEU A 167 -11.19 9.41 2.97
CA LEU A 167 -10.92 8.51 4.09
C LEU A 167 -12.03 8.54 5.17
N LYS A 168 -12.50 9.72 5.56
CA LYS A 168 -13.45 9.88 6.68
C LYS A 168 -14.84 9.30 6.39
N ASP A 169 -15.19 9.20 5.11
CA ASP A 169 -16.47 8.69 4.66
C ASP A 169 -16.46 7.16 4.46
N GLN A 170 -15.28 6.55 4.44
CA GLN A 170 -15.11 5.11 4.32
C GLN A 170 -15.49 4.37 5.60
N GLU A 171 -16.16 3.22 5.46
CA GLU A 171 -16.50 2.35 6.58
C GLU A 171 -15.29 1.87 7.38
N VAL A 172 -14.14 1.65 6.71
CA VAL A 172 -12.89 1.25 7.38
C VAL A 172 -12.38 2.30 8.38
N TYR A 173 -12.67 3.58 8.13
CA TYR A 173 -12.35 4.66 9.04
C TYR A 173 -13.42 4.84 10.12
N LYS A 174 -14.71 4.84 9.74
CA LYS A 174 -15.83 5.01 10.68
C LYS A 174 -15.83 3.93 11.75
N ASN A 175 -15.55 2.69 11.37
CA ASN A 175 -15.45 1.54 12.27
C ASN A 175 -14.08 1.42 12.94
N ASP A 176 -13.12 2.28 12.57
CA ASP A 176 -11.71 2.19 12.94
C ASP A 176 -11.17 0.76 12.77
N SER A 177 -11.52 0.14 11.64
CA SER A 177 -11.41 -1.30 11.41
C SER A 177 -10.01 -1.84 11.72
N PHE A 178 -8.97 -1.11 11.34
CA PHE A 178 -7.58 -1.44 11.62
C PHE A 178 -6.77 -0.28 12.20
N GLY A 179 -7.41 0.82 12.64
CA GLY A 179 -6.74 1.87 13.42
C GLY A 179 -6.57 3.24 12.73
N LEU A 180 -7.05 3.46 11.51
CA LEU A 180 -6.87 4.74 10.79
C LEU A 180 -7.48 5.95 11.52
N ARG A 181 -8.66 5.79 12.13
CA ARG A 181 -9.27 6.86 12.93
C ARG A 181 -8.44 7.12 14.18
N THR A 182 -7.95 6.05 14.82
CA THR A 182 -7.03 6.15 15.96
C THR A 182 -5.74 6.88 15.60
N PHE A 183 -5.14 6.61 14.43
CA PHE A 183 -3.97 7.36 13.95
C PHE A 183 -4.24 8.85 13.81
N GLN A 184 -5.35 9.22 13.19
CA GLN A 184 -5.70 10.62 12.98
C GLN A 184 -6.00 11.34 14.31
N GLN A 185 -6.77 10.72 15.21
CA GLN A 185 -7.10 11.29 16.52
C GLN A 185 -5.86 11.51 17.39
N ASN A 186 -4.86 10.64 17.26
CA ASN A 186 -3.60 10.75 17.99
C ASN A 186 -2.56 11.65 17.30
N GLY A 187 -2.90 12.32 16.19
CA GLY A 187 -1.98 13.20 15.46
C GLY A 187 -0.82 12.45 14.79
N ARG A 188 -1.02 11.17 14.46
CA ARG A 188 0.00 10.27 13.89
C ARG A 188 -0.22 9.97 12.41
N LEU A 189 -1.30 10.49 11.79
CA LEU A 189 -1.59 10.38 10.35
C LEU A 189 -1.28 11.70 9.64
N PHE A 190 -0.43 11.66 8.63
CA PHE A 190 -0.05 12.79 7.79
C PHE A 190 -0.37 12.47 6.33
N VAL A 191 -1.00 13.41 5.62
CA VAL A 191 -1.45 13.21 4.24
C VAL A 191 -0.93 14.34 3.37
N TYR A 192 -0.24 13.99 2.28
CA TYR A 192 0.29 14.93 1.29
C TYR A 192 -0.26 14.62 -0.09
N SER A 193 -0.97 15.60 -0.65
CA SER A 193 -1.47 15.62 -2.03
C SER A 193 -0.54 16.46 -2.90
N ILE A 194 0.13 15.85 -3.86
CA ILE A 194 1.16 16.53 -4.68
C ILE A 194 0.78 16.38 -6.16
N SER A 195 0.50 17.48 -6.83
CA SER A 195 0.23 17.50 -8.27
C SER A 195 1.53 17.47 -9.09
N GLY A 196 1.42 17.11 -10.37
CA GLY A 196 2.52 17.11 -11.33
C GLY A 196 3.50 15.94 -11.20
N VAL A 197 3.17 14.91 -10.40
CA VAL A 197 4.03 13.74 -10.21
C VAL A 197 3.35 12.50 -10.77
N HIS A 198 3.90 11.98 -11.87
CA HIS A 198 3.48 10.70 -12.44
C HIS A 198 3.97 9.51 -11.60
N HIS A 199 3.25 8.39 -11.67
CA HIS A 199 3.49 7.20 -10.85
C HIS A 199 4.96 6.77 -10.79
N THR A 200 5.63 6.72 -11.95
CA THR A 200 7.03 6.28 -12.07
C THR A 200 8.04 7.26 -11.47
N ASN A 201 7.62 8.47 -11.13
CA ASN A 201 8.49 9.55 -10.68
C ASN A 201 8.41 9.82 -9.18
N TRP A 202 7.46 9.25 -8.42
CA TRP A 202 7.35 9.47 -6.97
C TRP A 202 8.65 9.21 -6.21
N HIS A 203 9.34 8.11 -6.53
CA HIS A 203 10.59 7.71 -5.88
C HIS A 203 11.85 8.37 -6.49
N ARG A 204 11.71 9.19 -7.54
CA ARG A 204 12.81 9.86 -8.26
C ARG A 204 12.73 11.38 -8.18
N ASN A 205 11.60 11.92 -7.72
CA ASN A 205 11.39 13.36 -7.64
C ASN A 205 12.07 13.91 -6.37
N GLU A 206 13.11 14.71 -6.56
CA GLU A 206 13.87 15.29 -5.46
C GLU A 206 13.00 16.17 -4.56
N SER A 207 12.11 16.99 -5.12
CA SER A 207 11.19 17.81 -4.32
C SER A 207 10.26 16.95 -3.47
N VAL A 208 9.79 15.80 -3.99
CA VAL A 208 9.01 14.85 -3.19
C VAL A 208 9.85 14.30 -2.04
N ALA A 209 11.06 13.84 -2.34
CA ALA A 209 11.96 13.27 -1.35
C ALA A 209 12.31 14.27 -0.23
N TYR A 210 12.79 15.46 -0.58
CA TYR A 210 13.26 16.46 0.38
C TYR A 210 12.15 17.10 1.20
N ASN A 211 10.97 17.34 0.61
CA ASN A 211 9.90 18.06 1.31
C ASN A 211 8.93 17.15 2.05
N TYR A 212 8.79 15.89 1.65
CA TYR A 212 7.71 15.03 2.14
C TYR A 212 8.13 13.63 2.61
N ILE A 213 9.37 13.19 2.37
CA ILE A 213 9.87 11.88 2.85
C ILE A 213 10.97 12.09 3.89
N ILE A 214 12.06 12.77 3.52
CA ILE A 214 13.24 13.00 4.37
C ILE A 214 12.88 13.60 5.75
N PRO A 215 11.94 14.56 5.88
CA PRO A 215 11.55 15.10 7.19
C PRO A 215 11.00 14.07 8.20
N TRP A 216 10.66 12.86 7.74
CA TRP A 216 10.11 11.77 8.55
C TRP A 216 11.08 10.61 8.76
N LEU A 217 12.35 10.75 8.36
CA LEU A 217 13.37 9.70 8.46
C LEU A 217 14.34 9.91 9.63
N ASP A 218 13.88 10.59 10.68
CA ASP A 218 14.60 10.80 11.94
C ASP A 218 14.80 9.51 12.77
#